data_AF-A0A9E0XWX4-F1
#
_entry.id   AF-A0A9E0XWX4-F1
#
_cell.length_a   1.000
_cell.length_b   1.000
_cell.length_c   1.000
_cell.angle_alpha   90.00
_cell.angle_beta   90.00
_cell.angle_gamma   90.00
#
_symmetry.space_group_name_H-M   'P 1'
#
loop_
_entity.id
_entity.type
_entity.pdbx_description
1 polymer ?
#
loop_
_entity_poly.entity_id
_entity_poly.type
_entity_poly.pdbx_seq_one_letter_code
_entity_poly.pdbx_strand_id
1 'polypeptide(L)' 'MKKMLMLAGLLFTACAALAGPRLRYTINEHWKFFKGECPGAEEPGYDVSRWETVDLPHTWNVADVEDEP' A
#
# COMPACT_ATOMS: atom_id res chain seq x y z
N MET A 1 -36.66 -30.47 -1.66
CA MET A 1 -35.39 -30.15 -2.36
C MET A 1 -35.46 -28.83 -3.15
N LYS A 2 -36.46 -28.60 -4.02
CA LYS A 2 -36.62 -27.33 -4.77
C LYS A 2 -36.65 -26.05 -3.91
N LYS A 3 -37.35 -26.07 -2.78
CA LYS A 3 -37.40 -24.96 -1.81
C LYS A 3 -36.04 -24.64 -1.20
N MET A 4 -35.21 -25.67 -0.97
CA MET A 4 -33.87 -25.52 -0.41
C MET A 4 -32.90 -24.94 -1.43
N LEU A 5 -33.04 -25.34 -2.70
CA LEU A 5 -32.27 -24.78 -3.82
C LEU A 5 -32.63 -23.31 -4.09
N MET A 6 -33.92 -22.95 -3.98
CA MET A 6 -34.37 -21.56 -4.11
C MET A 6 -33.90 -20.68 -2.95
N LEU A 7 -33.92 -21.19 -1.72
CA LEU A 7 -33.43 -20.46 -0.55
C LEU A 7 -31.91 -20.22 -0.63
N ALA A 8 -31.14 -21.22 -1.06
CA ALA A 8 -29.70 -21.08 -1.28
C ALA A 8 -29.38 -20.06 -2.39
N GLY A 9 -30.15 -20.05 -3.48
CA GLY A 9 -30.00 -19.04 -4.54
C GLY A 9 -30.34 -17.61 -4.08
N LEU A 10 -31.37 -17.46 -3.25
CA LEU A 10 -31.75 -16.16 -2.67
C LEU A 10 -30.70 -15.66 -1.67
N LEU A 11 -30.12 -16.56 -0.86
CA LEU A 11 -29.03 -16.21 0.06
C LEU A 11 -27.77 -15.76 -0.69
N PHE A 12 -27.41 -16.45 -1.78
CA PHE A 12 -26.22 -16.15 -2.56
C PHE A 12 -26.30 -14.77 -3.25
N THR A 13 -27.48 -14.46 -3.81
CA THR A 13 -27.74 -13.14 -4.43
C THR A 13 -27.76 -12.00 -3.40
N ALA A 14 -28.31 -12.24 -2.20
CA ALA A 14 -28.26 -11.27 -1.11
C ALA A 14 -26.83 -10.97 -0.64
N CYS A 15 -25.96 -12.00 -0.53
CA CYS A 15 -24.55 -11.81 -0.16
C CYS A 15 -23.77 -10.99 -1.20
N ALA A 16 -24.01 -11.21 -2.49
CA ALA A 16 -23.36 -10.44 -3.56
C ALA A 16 -23.79 -8.97 -3.55
N ALA A 17 -25.06 -8.68 -3.23
CA ALA A 17 -25.58 -7.32 -3.13
C ALA A 17 -25.03 -6.54 -1.93
N LEU A 18 -24.56 -7.23 -0.89
CA LEU A 18 -23.93 -6.63 0.29
C LEU A 18 -22.42 -6.36 0.12
N ALA A 19 -21.80 -6.83 -0.97
CA ALA A 19 -20.39 -6.55 -1.23
C ALA A 19 -20.22 -5.08 -1.64
N GLY A 20 -19.58 -4.29 -0.78
CA GLY A 20 -19.23 -2.90 -1.08
C GLY A 20 -18.25 -2.79 -2.26
N PRO A 21 -18.15 -1.60 -2.89
CA PRO A 21 -17.19 -1.39 -3.97
C PRO A 21 -15.76 -1.59 -3.48
N ARG A 22 -14.89 -2.15 -4.33
CA ARG A 22 -13.46 -2.20 -4.05
C ARG A 22 -12.91 -0.78 -3.91
N LEU A 23 -12.40 -0.46 -2.72
CA LEU A 23 -11.70 0.78 -2.47
C LEU A 23 -10.27 0.67 -2.99
N ARG A 24 -9.78 1.73 -3.61
CA ARG A 24 -8.40 1.84 -4.08
C ARG A 24 -7.83 3.15 -3.55
N TYR A 25 -6.75 3.03 -2.80
CA TYR A 25 -6.01 4.15 -2.25
C TYR A 25 -4.61 4.15 -2.83
N THR A 26 -4.04 5.34 -2.94
CA THR A 26 -2.59 5.48 -3.11
C THR A 26 -1.92 5.19 -1.77
N ILE A 27 -0.72 4.65 -1.84
CA ILE A 27 0.19 4.53 -0.69
C ILE A 27 1.45 5.34 -0.94
N ASN A 28 1.42 6.32 -1.84
CA ASN A 28 2.61 7.01 -2.29
C ASN A 28 3.09 8.10 -1.35
N GLU A 29 2.26 8.55 -0.41
CA GLU A 29 2.54 9.74 0.39
C GLU A 29 3.30 9.38 1.69
N HIS A 30 4.13 10.31 2.16
CA HIS A 30 4.74 10.30 3.49
C HIS A 30 5.68 9.12 3.80
N TRP A 31 6.40 8.63 2.80
CA TRP A 31 7.47 7.65 3.03
C TRP A 31 8.66 8.27 3.73
N LYS A 32 9.39 7.45 4.50
CA LYS A 32 10.70 7.81 5.03
C LYS A 32 11.78 7.23 4.14
N PHE A 33 12.75 8.07 3.75
CA PHE A 33 13.87 7.69 2.89
C PHE A 33 15.22 8.02 3.55
N PHE A 34 16.17 7.10 3.40
CA PHE A 34 17.56 7.26 3.80
C PHE A 34 18.47 6.62 2.74
N LYS A 35 19.37 7.41 2.15
CA LYS A 35 20.36 6.94 1.18
C LYS A 35 21.60 6.40 1.92
N GLY A 36 21.60 5.12 2.25
CA GLY A 36 22.73 4.46 2.91
C GLY A 36 22.37 3.14 3.57
N GLU A 37 23.35 2.52 4.23
CA GLU A 37 23.10 1.33 5.04
C GLU A 37 22.35 1.69 6.32
N CYS A 38 21.36 0.86 6.68
CA CYS A 38 20.60 1.04 7.91
C CYS A 38 20.20 -0.32 8.53
N PRO A 39 21.12 -1.02 9.22
CA PRO A 39 20.83 -2.31 9.85
C PRO A 39 19.73 -2.20 10.91
N GLY A 40 18.74 -3.09 10.87
CA GLY A 40 17.62 -3.11 11.82
C GLY A 40 16.47 -2.17 11.49
N ALA A 41 16.51 -1.45 10.36
CA ALA A 41 15.42 -0.56 9.93
C ALA A 41 14.12 -1.30 9.59
N GLU A 42 14.16 -2.63 9.45
CA GLU A 42 13.00 -3.50 9.31
C GLU A 42 12.21 -3.67 10.61
N GLU A 43 12.82 -3.39 11.77
CA GLU A 43 12.20 -3.59 13.07
C GLU A 43 11.17 -2.51 13.39
N PRO A 44 9.98 -2.88 13.90
CA PRO A 44 9.02 -1.91 14.40
C PRO A 44 9.63 -1.05 15.52
N GLY A 45 9.56 0.27 15.38
CA GLY A 45 10.09 1.22 16.37
C GLY A 45 11.53 1.68 16.11
N TYR A 46 12.15 1.30 14.99
CA TYR A 46 13.39 1.91 14.54
C TYR A 46 13.23 3.45 14.43
N ASP A 47 14.20 4.21 14.95
CA ASP A 47 14.13 5.67 14.91
C ASP A 47 14.43 6.21 13.51
N VAL A 48 13.37 6.65 12.83
CA VAL A 48 13.41 7.28 11.49
C VAL A 48 13.23 8.80 11.56
N SER A 49 13.32 9.42 12.74
CA SER A 49 13.09 10.87 12.92
C SER A 49 14.01 11.75 12.08
N ARG A 50 15.19 11.23 11.73
CA ARG A 50 16.20 11.91 10.91
C ARG A 50 16.11 11.62 9.40
N TRP A 51 15.20 10.75 8.99
CA TRP A 51 15.03 10.37 7.59
C TRP A 51 14.25 11.44 6.82
N GLU A 52 14.53 11.56 5.53
CA GLU A 52 13.80 12.45 4.63
C GLU A 52 12.36 11.96 4.47
N THR A 53 11.40 12.89 4.36
CA THR A 53 10.02 12.54 4.01
C THR A 53 9.83 12.74 2.52
N VAL A 54 9.44 11.70 1.80
CA VAL A 54 9.29 11.70 0.33
C VAL A 54 7.93 11.15 -0.08
N ASP A 55 7.48 11.53 -1.28
CA ASP A 55 6.31 10.96 -1.93
C ASP A 55 6.73 10.18 -3.20
N LEU A 56 6.02 9.11 -3.53
CA LEU A 56 6.27 8.28 -4.71
C LEU A 56 5.51 8.79 -5.96
N PRO A 57 6.10 8.68 -7.16
CA PRO A 57 7.41 8.10 -7.45
C PRO A 57 8.57 9.03 -7.04
N HIS A 58 9.56 8.46 -6.36
CA HIS A 58 10.79 9.13 -5.95
C HIS A 58 12.00 8.38 -6.51
N THR A 59 13.09 9.09 -6.80
CA THR A 59 14.37 8.48 -7.20
C THR A 59 15.50 8.92 -6.29
N TRP A 60 16.43 8.02 -6.03
CA TRP A 60 17.55 8.21 -5.10
C TRP A 60 18.75 8.97 -5.71
N ASN A 61 18.75 9.21 -7.02
CA ASN A 61 19.91 9.65 -7.80
C ASN A 61 19.72 10.99 -8.53
N VAL A 62 18.71 11.80 -8.18
CA VAL A 62 18.45 13.08 -8.89
C VAL A 62 19.70 13.98 -8.94
N ALA A 63 20.42 14.11 -7.82
CA ALA A 63 21.62 14.94 -7.74
C ALA A 63 22.80 14.33 -8.53
N ASP A 64 22.91 13.01 -8.56
CA ASP A 64 24.02 12.30 -9.19
C ASP A 64 24.02 12.48 -10.73
N VAL A 65 22.88 12.85 -11.33
CA VAL A 65 22.77 13.14 -12.78
C VAL A 65 23.40 14.49 -13.14
N GLU A 66 23.47 15.43 -12.20
CA GLU A 66 24.07 16.75 -12.45
C GLU A 66 25.61 16.73 -12.36
N ASP A 67 26.19 15.64 -11.86
CA ASP A 67 27.64 15.44 -11.67
C ASP A 67 28.31 14.69 -12.84
N GLU A 68 27.57 14.27 -13.88
CA GLU A 68 28.15 13.71 -15.11
C GLU A 68 28.46 14.83 -16.15
N PRO A 69 29.71 14.93 -16.65
CA PRO A 69 30.11 15.95 -17.63
C PRO A 69 29.56 15.74 -19.04
#